data_AF-A0A449B070-F1
#
_entry.id   AF-A0A449B070-F1
#
_cell.length_a   1.000
_cell.length_b   1.000
_cell.length_c   1.000
_cell.angle_alpha   90.00
_cell.angle_beta   90.00
_cell.angle_gamma   90.00
#
_symmetry.space_group_name_H-M   'P 1'
#
loop_
_entity.id
_entity.type
_entity.pdbx_description
1 polymer ?
#
loop_
_entity_poly.entity_id
_entity_poly.type
_entity_poly.pdbx_seq_one_letter_code
_entity_poly.pdbx_strand_id
1 'polypeptide(L)'
;MKKFLNWLPLAFTPFVLASCNNSNEKIIKYQQKIQEPETTNQADFNLFAKTNVIQTILNIIYPDKTEQQKYVNEQINLDQNYKNQVQVALRYANNITGSLRSFYSFGGPVATIKASNDILDNLVKKNWLFFLFNLSNITFMQDPEFTRDKTASELDSENAENALLYNQFYRPKSNQIIDYVVQEYSNDEWENEKVIYMLTKEGYILQLNIIIPKQEDSQLSVNLSMYLYTYPKLLLSLNKTEIFDLKKFILDTKSFSDFDLYGSNTNNVLFTDKYGGAVLRYTAVDIK
;
A
#
# COMPACT_ATOMS: atom_id res chain seq x y z
N MET A 1 -75.41 22.74 -18.15
CA MET A 1 -74.16 22.14 -18.64
C MET A 1 -73.01 22.72 -17.81
N LYS A 2 -72.34 21.90 -16.97
CA LYS A 2 -71.01 22.08 -16.32
C LYS A 2 -70.76 23.40 -15.53
N LYS A 3 -70.16 23.47 -14.33
CA LYS A 3 -69.54 22.53 -13.38
C LYS A 3 -69.43 23.31 -12.05
N PHE A 4 -69.56 22.61 -10.93
CA PHE A 4 -69.24 23.06 -9.58
C PHE A 4 -67.77 23.50 -9.46
N LEU A 5 -67.51 24.59 -8.73
CA LEU A 5 -66.18 24.88 -8.19
C LEU A 5 -66.35 25.20 -6.69
N ASN A 6 -65.99 24.22 -5.87
CA ASN A 6 -65.97 24.31 -4.41
C ASN A 6 -64.88 25.30 -3.96
N TRP A 7 -65.27 26.28 -3.14
CA TRP A 7 -64.36 27.06 -2.32
C TRP A 7 -64.10 26.31 -1.00
N LEU A 8 -62.85 25.98 -0.73
CA LEU A 8 -62.36 25.58 0.60
C LEU A 8 -61.86 26.85 1.34
N PRO A 9 -62.22 27.07 2.61
CA PRO A 9 -61.54 28.09 3.42
C PRO A 9 -60.24 27.51 4.00
N LEU A 10 -59.11 28.16 3.72
CA LEU A 10 -57.85 27.92 4.43
C LEU A 10 -57.97 28.49 5.85
N ALA A 11 -57.99 27.62 6.85
CA ALA A 11 -57.79 28.00 8.24
C ALA A 11 -56.28 28.16 8.50
N PHE A 12 -55.84 29.40 8.69
CA PHE A 12 -54.51 29.73 9.22
C PHE A 12 -54.49 29.48 10.72
N THR A 13 -53.78 28.44 11.18
CA THR A 13 -53.40 28.29 12.59
C THR A 13 -51.96 28.79 12.79
N PRO A 14 -51.70 29.69 13.75
CA PRO A 14 -50.35 30.14 14.05
C PRO A 14 -49.63 29.09 14.90
N PHE A 15 -48.61 28.44 14.34
CA PHE A 15 -47.66 27.68 15.14
C PHE A 15 -46.74 28.67 15.86
N VAL A 16 -47.04 28.89 17.14
CA VAL A 16 -46.11 29.48 18.10
C VAL A 16 -45.04 28.43 18.38
N LEU A 17 -43.84 28.61 17.84
CA LEU A 17 -42.66 27.86 18.28
C LEU A 17 -42.17 28.48 19.58
N ALA A 18 -42.63 27.91 20.70
CA ALA A 18 -42.05 28.14 22.01
C ALA A 18 -40.62 27.56 22.02
N SER A 19 -39.64 28.45 22.09
CA SER A 19 -38.26 28.14 22.43
C SER A 19 -38.18 27.94 23.94
N CYS A 20 -37.82 26.73 24.37
CA CYS A 20 -37.06 26.45 25.58
C CYS A 20 -36.77 24.94 25.61
N ASN A 21 -35.52 24.56 25.37
CA ASN A 21 -35.00 23.36 26.00
C ASN A 21 -33.68 23.70 26.67
N ASN A 22 -33.71 23.65 28.00
CA ASN A 22 -32.55 23.64 28.86
C ASN A 22 -31.62 22.51 28.42
N SER A 23 -30.38 22.85 28.07
CA SER A 23 -29.28 21.92 28.21
C SER A 23 -28.15 22.62 28.92
N ASN A 24 -27.96 22.21 30.17
CA ASN A 24 -26.84 22.49 31.05
C ASN A 24 -25.54 22.78 30.28
N GLU A 25 -24.92 23.91 30.60
CA GLU A 25 -23.52 24.21 30.29
C GLU A 25 -22.65 23.04 30.75
N LYS A 26 -22.22 22.21 29.81
CA LYS A 26 -21.03 21.37 30.00
C LYS A 26 -19.83 22.22 29.64
N ILE A 27 -19.19 22.73 30.69
CA ILE A 27 -17.78 23.13 30.73
C ILE A 27 -16.99 22.20 29.80
N ILE A 28 -16.40 22.77 28.75
CA ILE A 28 -15.42 22.08 27.91
C ILE A 28 -14.19 21.86 28.79
N LYS A 29 -14.16 20.72 29.50
CA LYS A 29 -12.92 20.18 30.03
C LYS A 29 -12.12 19.71 28.84
N TYR A 30 -10.99 20.37 28.58
CA TYR A 30 -9.89 19.77 27.83
C TYR A 30 -9.48 18.49 28.57
N GLN A 31 -10.09 17.36 28.21
CA GLN A 31 -9.47 16.08 28.46
C GLN A 31 -8.32 16.00 27.47
N GLN A 32 -7.12 16.30 27.96
CA GLN A 32 -5.91 15.68 27.44
C GLN A 32 -6.22 14.20 27.30
N LYS A 33 -6.40 13.76 26.05
CA LYS A 33 -6.44 12.34 25.74
C LYS A 33 -5.07 11.83 26.17
N ILE A 34 -5.07 11.10 27.27
CA ILE A 34 -3.93 10.37 27.79
C ILE A 34 -3.33 9.64 26.59
N GLN A 35 -2.06 9.91 26.33
CA GLN A 35 -1.23 9.08 25.47
C GLN A 35 -1.29 7.66 26.04
N GLU A 36 -2.11 6.80 25.45
CA GLU A 36 -1.80 5.39 25.48
C GLU A 36 -0.49 5.25 24.70
N PRO A 37 0.56 4.63 25.27
CA PRO A 37 1.65 4.20 24.43
C PRO A 37 1.04 3.21 23.43
N GLU A 38 1.14 3.50 22.14
CA GLU A 38 0.97 2.50 21.08
C GLU A 38 2.09 1.46 21.23
N THR A 39 2.04 0.66 22.30
CA THR A 39 2.73 -0.62 22.31
C THR A 39 2.01 -1.47 21.28
N THR A 40 2.62 -1.62 20.11
CA THR A 40 2.38 -2.72 19.17
C THR A 40 1.90 -3.93 19.97
N ASN A 41 0.62 -4.31 19.83
CA ASN A 41 0.09 -5.43 20.61
C ASN A 41 0.90 -6.67 20.23
N GLN A 42 1.80 -7.08 21.13
CA GLN A 42 2.77 -8.12 20.86
C GLN A 42 2.10 -9.44 20.45
N ALA A 43 0.89 -9.69 20.96
CA ALA A 43 0.09 -10.83 20.54
C ALA A 43 -0.32 -10.75 19.07
N ASP A 44 -0.76 -9.57 18.59
CA ASP A 44 -1.17 -9.37 17.20
C ASP A 44 0.02 -9.47 16.25
N PHE A 45 1.16 -8.91 16.63
CA PHE A 45 2.40 -9.05 15.85
C PHE A 45 2.83 -10.51 15.74
N ASN A 46 2.82 -11.25 16.85
CA ASN A 46 3.16 -12.66 16.86
C ASN A 46 2.19 -13.51 16.03
N LEU A 47 0.89 -13.18 16.04
CA LEU A 47 -0.10 -13.85 15.19
C LEU A 47 0.14 -13.55 13.71
N PHE A 48 0.41 -12.28 13.37
CA PHE A 48 0.76 -11.85 12.02
C PHE A 48 2.02 -12.56 11.51
N ALA A 49 3.08 -12.61 12.33
CA ALA A 49 4.34 -13.27 11.99
C ALA A 49 4.19 -14.78 11.72
N LYS A 50 3.16 -15.41 12.28
CA LYS A 50 2.84 -16.85 12.08
C LYS A 50 2.02 -17.14 10.83
N THR A 51 1.58 -16.12 10.08
CA THR A 51 0.84 -16.34 8.83
C THR A 51 1.72 -17.05 7.79
N ASN A 52 1.09 -17.83 6.90
CA ASN A 52 1.82 -18.66 5.93
C ASN A 52 2.77 -17.86 5.03
N VAL A 53 2.35 -16.69 4.57
CA VAL A 53 3.17 -15.82 3.72
C VAL A 53 4.41 -15.31 4.47
N ILE A 54 4.25 -14.88 5.72
CA ILE A 54 5.37 -14.38 6.53
C ILE A 54 6.31 -15.52 6.90
N GLN A 55 5.78 -16.69 7.28
CA GLN A 55 6.60 -17.87 7.53
C GLN A 55 7.36 -18.32 6.27
N THR A 56 6.76 -18.21 5.09
CA THR A 56 7.44 -18.50 3.83
C THR A 56 8.63 -17.57 3.62
N ILE A 57 8.42 -16.25 3.76
CA ILE A 57 9.49 -15.24 3.62
C ILE A 57 10.59 -15.47 4.66
N LEU A 58 10.23 -15.67 5.93
CA LEU A 58 11.19 -15.91 7.02
C LEU A 58 12.01 -17.19 6.80
N ASN A 59 11.39 -18.28 6.32
CA ASN A 59 12.11 -19.52 6.04
C ASN A 59 13.07 -19.39 4.84
N ILE A 60 12.78 -18.49 3.89
CA ILE A 60 13.69 -18.19 2.77
C ILE A 60 14.89 -17.37 3.26
N ILE A 61 14.65 -16.34 4.07
CA ILE A 61 15.70 -15.39 4.51
C ILE A 61 16.56 -15.99 5.63
N TYR A 62 15.93 -16.67 6.58
CA TYR A 62 16.54 -17.20 7.79
C TYR A 62 16.19 -18.69 7.93
N PRO A 63 16.95 -19.61 7.31
CA PRO A 63 16.65 -21.04 7.44
C PRO A 63 16.72 -21.55 8.90
N ASP A 64 17.57 -20.93 9.72
CA ASP A 64 17.69 -21.23 11.15
C ASP A 64 16.55 -20.61 11.98
N LYS A 65 15.92 -21.43 12.84
CA LYS A 65 14.77 -21.01 13.66
C LYS A 65 15.13 -20.01 14.76
N THR A 66 16.37 -20.02 15.24
CA THR A 66 16.85 -19.07 16.25
C THR A 66 17.02 -17.69 15.63
N GLU A 67 17.63 -17.61 14.45
CA GLU A 67 17.76 -16.36 13.69
C GLU A 67 16.39 -15.81 13.25
N GLN A 68 15.45 -16.68 12.86
CA GLN A 68 14.05 -16.24 12.61
C GLN A 68 13.45 -15.56 13.84
N GLN A 69 13.54 -16.21 15.01
CA GLN A 69 12.95 -15.69 16.24
C GLN A 69 13.65 -14.40 16.68
N LYS A 70 14.97 -14.33 16.54
CA LYS A 70 15.76 -13.12 16.82
C LYS A 70 15.30 -11.96 15.94
N TYR A 71 15.19 -12.17 14.63
CA TYR A 71 14.71 -11.14 13.71
C TYR A 71 13.29 -10.69 14.06
N VAL A 72 12.36 -11.62 14.29
CA VAL A 72 10.98 -11.29 14.70
C VAL A 72 10.97 -10.44 15.99
N ASN A 73 11.84 -10.79 16.97
CA ASN A 73 12.00 -10.02 18.20
C ASN A 73 12.65 -8.65 17.98
N GLU A 74 13.53 -8.48 17.00
CA GLU A 74 14.06 -7.16 16.64
C GLU A 74 12.95 -6.29 16.04
N GLN A 75 12.11 -6.87 15.17
CA GLN A 75 11.05 -6.15 14.47
C GLN A 75 9.90 -5.71 15.39
N ILE A 76 9.55 -6.53 16.38
CA ILE A 76 8.49 -6.19 17.36
C ILE A 76 8.92 -5.09 18.33
N ASN A 77 10.24 -4.94 18.55
CA ASN A 77 10.83 -3.95 19.45
C ASN A 77 11.09 -2.60 18.78
N LEU A 78 10.79 -2.45 17.48
CA LEU A 78 10.82 -1.15 16.82
C LEU A 78 9.73 -0.26 17.40
N ASP A 79 10.16 0.83 18.04
CA ASP A 79 9.34 1.68 18.88
C ASP A 79 8.69 2.85 18.11
N GLN A 80 7.96 3.69 18.85
CA GLN A 80 7.36 4.90 18.30
C GLN A 80 8.41 5.87 17.75
N ASN A 81 9.64 5.88 18.29
CA ASN A 81 10.70 6.73 17.77
C ASN A 81 11.12 6.28 16.37
N TYR A 82 11.30 4.98 16.14
CA TYR A 82 11.55 4.45 14.79
C TYR A 82 10.40 4.80 13.83
N LYS A 83 9.15 4.62 14.27
CA LYS A 83 7.96 4.98 13.48
C LYS A 83 7.94 6.47 13.10
N ASN A 84 8.28 7.36 14.03
CA ASN A 84 8.39 8.80 13.76
C ASN A 84 9.52 9.12 12.77
N GLN A 85 10.65 8.42 12.84
CA GLN A 85 11.73 8.57 11.85
C GLN A 85 11.26 8.18 10.45
N VAL A 86 10.55 7.06 10.32
CA VAL A 86 9.94 6.64 9.06
C VAL A 86 8.94 7.68 8.56
N GLN A 87 8.09 8.21 9.44
CA GLN A 87 7.13 9.25 9.08
C GLN A 87 7.82 10.48 8.49
N VAL A 88 8.86 10.99 9.16
CA VAL A 88 9.64 12.12 8.68
C VAL A 88 10.32 11.77 7.36
N ALA A 89 10.93 10.60 7.25
CA ALA A 89 11.60 10.16 6.03
C ALA A 89 10.64 10.08 4.85
N LEU A 90 9.42 9.55 5.03
CA LEU A 90 8.41 9.50 3.96
C LEU A 90 8.04 10.88 3.43
N ARG A 91 8.03 11.93 4.26
CA ARG A 91 7.78 13.32 3.79
C ARG A 91 8.87 13.84 2.87
N TYR A 92 10.12 13.39 3.07
CA TYR A 92 11.30 13.91 2.38
C TYR A 92 11.91 12.98 1.35
N ALA A 93 11.53 11.70 1.29
CA ALA A 93 12.18 10.66 0.49
C ALA A 93 11.20 9.74 -0.28
N ASN A 94 9.89 9.99 -0.25
CA ASN A 94 8.96 9.21 -1.07
C ASN A 94 9.11 9.47 -2.58
N ASN A 95 8.57 8.58 -3.40
CA ASN A 95 8.69 8.64 -4.86
C ASN A 95 8.03 9.87 -5.51
N ILE A 96 6.95 10.41 -4.91
CA ILE A 96 6.30 11.66 -5.38
C ILE A 96 7.25 12.85 -5.24
N THR A 97 7.86 13.00 -4.06
CA THR A 97 8.85 14.05 -3.84
C THR A 97 10.17 13.76 -4.56
N GLY A 98 10.42 12.51 -4.96
CA GLY A 98 11.55 12.06 -5.76
C GLY A 98 11.52 12.61 -7.18
N SER A 99 10.36 12.55 -7.86
CA SER A 99 10.20 13.03 -9.24
C SER A 99 10.43 14.55 -9.37
N LEU A 100 10.14 15.31 -8.31
CA LEU A 100 10.43 16.76 -8.22
C LEU A 100 11.93 17.09 -8.10
N ARG A 101 12.82 16.10 -7.91
CA ARG A 101 14.26 16.30 -7.65
C ARG A 101 15.15 16.29 -8.88
N SER A 102 14.59 15.98 -10.06
CA SER A 102 15.31 16.03 -11.34
C SER A 102 15.91 17.41 -11.67
N PHE A 103 15.56 18.44 -10.89
CA PHE A 103 16.09 19.81 -10.99
C PHE A 103 17.41 20.08 -10.23
N TYR A 104 17.93 19.15 -9.40
CA TYR A 104 19.15 19.39 -8.62
C TYR A 104 20.39 18.76 -9.26
N SER A 105 20.81 19.30 -10.42
CA SER A 105 21.90 18.73 -11.24
C SER A 105 23.34 19.05 -10.78
N PHE A 106 23.57 19.71 -9.64
CA PHE A 106 24.94 20.03 -9.19
C PHE A 106 25.02 20.00 -7.64
N GLY A 107 25.46 18.88 -7.05
CA GLY A 107 25.81 18.82 -5.61
C GLY A 107 25.38 17.57 -4.83
N GLY A 108 24.63 16.64 -5.44
CA GLY A 108 24.05 15.49 -4.72
C GLY A 108 22.86 15.87 -3.83
N PRO A 109 22.18 14.88 -3.20
CA PRO A 109 21.02 15.15 -2.37
C PRO A 109 21.41 15.94 -1.11
N VAL A 110 20.57 16.92 -0.72
CA VAL A 110 20.71 17.65 0.55
C VAL A 110 20.70 16.66 1.72
N ALA A 111 21.44 16.94 2.80
CA ALA A 111 21.64 16.03 3.93
C ALA A 111 20.35 15.39 4.48
N THR A 112 19.26 16.15 4.59
CA THR A 112 17.94 15.66 5.04
C THR A 112 17.38 14.58 4.12
N ILE A 113 17.58 14.71 2.80
CA ILE A 113 17.13 13.74 1.80
C ILE A 113 17.96 12.46 1.92
N LYS A 114 19.29 12.58 2.05
CA LYS A 114 20.17 11.42 2.21
C LYS A 114 19.79 10.61 3.46
N ALA A 115 19.66 11.28 4.61
CA ALA A 115 19.26 10.63 5.86
C ALA A 115 17.87 9.97 5.74
N SER A 116 16.93 10.62 5.06
CA SER A 116 15.59 10.07 4.82
C SER A 116 15.65 8.84 3.91
N ASN A 117 16.45 8.87 2.85
CA ASN A 117 16.66 7.71 1.98
C ASN A 117 17.25 6.54 2.78
N ASP A 118 18.25 6.76 3.63
CA ASP A 118 18.85 5.70 4.46
C ASP A 118 17.82 5.06 5.41
N ILE A 119 16.90 5.87 5.97
CA ILE A 119 15.79 5.37 6.81
C ILE A 119 14.82 4.51 5.98
N LEU A 120 14.41 4.97 4.79
CA LEU A 120 13.49 4.22 3.92
C LEU A 120 14.15 2.96 3.36
N ASP A 121 15.44 3.00 3.03
CA ASP A 121 16.23 1.83 2.63
C ASP A 121 16.27 0.79 3.76
N ASN A 122 16.51 1.21 5.01
CA ASN A 122 16.42 0.30 6.14
C ASN A 122 15.00 -0.23 6.34
N LEU A 123 13.97 0.58 6.15
CA LEU A 123 12.56 0.16 6.25
C LEU A 123 12.24 -0.99 5.29
N VAL A 124 12.64 -0.87 4.02
CA VAL A 124 12.27 -1.85 3.00
C VAL A 124 13.22 -3.04 2.90
N LYS A 125 14.50 -2.86 3.29
CA LYS A 125 15.52 -3.93 3.22
C LYS A 125 15.66 -4.71 4.52
N LYS A 126 15.62 -4.03 5.66
CA LYS A 126 15.86 -4.66 6.98
C LYS A 126 14.58 -4.78 7.78
N ASN A 127 13.72 -3.76 7.76
CA ASN A 127 12.53 -3.70 8.62
C ASN A 127 11.23 -3.96 7.85
N TRP A 128 11.30 -4.81 6.82
CA TRP A 128 10.18 -5.12 5.94
C TRP A 128 9.02 -5.77 6.71
N LEU A 129 9.30 -6.56 7.75
CA LEU A 129 8.26 -7.19 8.56
C LEU A 129 7.48 -6.15 9.36
N PHE A 130 8.16 -5.15 9.92
CA PHE A 130 7.53 -3.99 10.54
C PHE A 130 6.66 -3.22 9.54
N PHE A 131 7.13 -3.00 8.32
CA PHE A 131 6.33 -2.34 7.27
C PHE A 131 5.05 -3.12 6.98
N LEU A 132 5.15 -4.43 6.73
CA LEU A 132 3.99 -5.27 6.40
C LEU A 132 3.01 -5.36 7.58
N PHE A 133 3.50 -5.45 8.81
CA PHE A 133 2.64 -5.43 9.99
C PHE A 133 1.88 -4.11 10.10
N ASN A 134 2.55 -2.99 9.86
CA ASN A 134 1.98 -1.64 9.92
C ASN A 134 1.26 -1.20 8.65
N LEU A 135 0.94 -2.10 7.72
CA LEU A 135 0.34 -1.74 6.45
C LEU A 135 -0.95 -0.90 6.60
N SER A 136 -1.77 -1.19 7.63
CA SER A 136 -2.99 -0.42 7.94
C SER A 136 -2.75 0.98 8.53
N ASN A 137 -1.51 1.27 8.93
CA ASN A 137 -1.08 2.56 9.47
C ASN A 137 -0.43 3.44 8.40
N ILE A 138 -0.10 2.88 7.23
CA ILE A 138 0.55 3.59 6.13
C ILE A 138 -0.48 4.22 5.22
N THR A 139 -0.30 5.50 4.91
CA THR A 139 -1.07 6.19 3.87
C THR A 139 -0.29 6.12 2.57
N PHE A 140 -0.99 5.70 1.52
CA PHE A 140 -0.49 5.65 0.16
C PHE A 140 -1.17 6.72 -0.69
N MET A 141 -0.44 7.28 -1.64
CA MET A 141 -0.93 8.25 -2.61
C MET A 141 -0.82 7.66 -4.01
N GLN A 142 -1.83 7.86 -4.83
CA GLN A 142 -1.81 7.43 -6.22
C GLN A 142 -0.66 8.09 -6.97
N ASP A 143 0.09 7.29 -7.72
CA ASP A 143 1.33 7.69 -8.39
C ASP A 143 1.41 7.07 -9.79
N PRO A 144 1.41 7.87 -10.87
CA PRO A 144 1.41 7.37 -12.25
C PRO A 144 2.54 6.40 -12.56
N GLU A 145 2.21 5.26 -13.14
CA GLU A 145 3.20 4.44 -13.82
C GLU A 145 3.49 5.03 -15.20
N PHE A 146 4.72 5.47 -15.43
CA PHE A 146 5.14 5.97 -16.73
C PHE A 146 5.19 4.80 -17.73
N THR A 147 4.36 4.89 -18.76
CA THR A 147 4.39 3.97 -19.91
C THR A 147 4.88 4.73 -21.14
N ARG A 148 5.79 4.13 -21.91
CA ARG A 148 6.35 4.76 -23.13
C ARG A 148 5.32 5.09 -24.20
N ASP A 149 4.14 4.48 -24.11
CA ASP A 149 3.07 4.56 -25.11
C ASP A 149 2.11 5.73 -24.87
N LYS A 150 2.29 6.49 -23.79
CA LYS A 150 1.44 7.64 -23.44
C LYS A 150 2.25 8.93 -23.40
N THR A 151 1.67 10.00 -23.91
CA THR A 151 2.19 11.35 -23.72
C THR A 151 2.01 11.80 -22.27
N ALA A 152 2.76 12.82 -21.84
CA ALA A 152 2.61 13.39 -20.50
C ALA A 152 1.18 13.89 -20.23
N SER A 153 0.54 14.52 -21.22
CA SER A 153 -0.83 15.03 -21.08
C SER A 153 -1.88 13.92 -20.93
N GLU A 154 -1.69 12.79 -21.60
CA GLU A 154 -2.57 11.62 -21.46
C GLU A 154 -2.41 11.00 -20.07
N LEU A 155 -1.17 10.84 -19.61
CA LEU A 155 -0.90 10.38 -18.25
C LEU A 155 -1.55 11.29 -17.20
N ASP A 156 -1.38 12.61 -17.33
CA ASP A 156 -1.96 13.58 -16.39
C ASP A 156 -3.49 13.51 -16.35
N SER A 157 -4.13 13.39 -17.52
CA SER A 157 -5.59 13.30 -17.63
C SER A 157 -6.12 12.01 -17.00
N GLU A 158 -5.49 10.88 -17.30
CA GLU A 158 -5.85 9.58 -16.74
C GLU A 158 -5.60 9.52 -15.22
N ASN A 159 -4.52 10.12 -14.73
CA ASN A 159 -4.28 10.22 -13.30
C ASN A 159 -5.33 11.05 -12.59
N ALA A 160 -5.73 12.18 -13.16
CA ALA A 160 -6.77 13.03 -12.61
C ALA A 160 -8.12 12.29 -12.55
N GLU A 161 -8.47 11.55 -13.61
CA GLU A 161 -9.66 10.71 -13.64
C GLU A 161 -9.58 9.59 -12.59
N ASN A 162 -8.48 8.86 -12.54
CA ASN A 162 -8.31 7.77 -11.59
C ASN A 162 -8.33 8.27 -10.13
N ALA A 163 -7.79 9.45 -9.86
CA ALA A 163 -7.81 10.06 -8.53
C ALA A 163 -9.24 10.41 -8.08
N LEU A 164 -10.09 10.82 -9.02
CA LEU A 164 -11.51 11.09 -8.78
C LEU A 164 -12.30 9.79 -8.55
N LEU A 165 -12.00 8.74 -9.32
CA LEU A 165 -12.74 7.48 -9.28
C LEU A 165 -12.33 6.56 -8.11
N TYR A 166 -11.04 6.51 -7.76
CA TYR A 166 -10.47 5.49 -6.87
C TYR A 166 -9.81 6.07 -5.61
N ASN A 167 -10.04 7.35 -5.32
CA ASN A 167 -9.39 8.15 -4.30
C ASN A 167 -7.88 8.32 -4.53
N GLN A 168 -7.43 9.57 -4.49
CA GLN A 168 -6.02 9.90 -4.56
C GLN A 168 -5.21 9.36 -3.37
N PHE A 169 -5.80 9.31 -2.19
CA PHE A 169 -5.17 8.77 -0.98
C PHE A 169 -5.90 7.53 -0.51
N TYR A 170 -5.11 6.52 -0.16
CA TYR A 170 -5.61 5.24 0.32
C TYR A 170 -4.84 4.81 1.56
N ARG A 171 -5.56 4.30 2.56
CA ARG A 171 -4.98 3.64 3.73
C ARG A 171 -5.64 2.27 3.88
N PRO A 172 -4.89 1.17 3.82
CA PRO A 172 -5.42 -0.16 4.07
C PRO A 172 -6.15 -0.23 5.41
N LYS A 173 -7.26 -0.95 5.44
CA LYS A 173 -8.01 -1.24 6.67
C LYS A 173 -7.39 -2.37 7.49
N SER A 174 -6.55 -3.20 6.85
CA SER A 174 -5.87 -4.32 7.52
C SER A 174 -4.55 -4.66 6.84
N ASN A 175 -3.71 -5.43 7.53
CA ASN A 175 -2.50 -6.06 6.99
C ASN A 175 -2.76 -7.51 6.51
N GLN A 176 -4.02 -7.91 6.32
CA GLN A 176 -4.37 -9.28 5.94
C GLN A 176 -4.00 -9.57 4.49
N ILE A 177 -3.14 -10.58 4.29
CA ILE A 177 -2.82 -11.17 2.99
C ILE A 177 -3.69 -12.41 2.79
N ILE A 178 -4.43 -12.45 1.68
CA ILE A 178 -5.39 -13.52 1.36
C ILE A 178 -4.85 -14.53 0.34
N ASP A 179 -3.83 -14.15 -0.43
CA ASP A 179 -3.15 -15.02 -1.38
C ASP A 179 -1.71 -14.52 -1.59
N TYR A 180 -0.80 -15.42 -1.94
CA TYR A 180 0.58 -15.08 -2.27
C TYR A 180 1.20 -16.09 -3.23
N VAL A 181 2.14 -15.62 -4.05
CA VAL A 181 2.91 -16.45 -4.97
C VAL A 181 4.38 -16.12 -4.83
N VAL A 182 5.21 -17.16 -4.75
CA VAL A 182 6.67 -17.06 -4.83
C VAL A 182 7.08 -17.39 -6.26
N GLN A 183 7.57 -16.40 -6.99
CA GLN A 183 8.16 -16.55 -8.31
C GLN A 183 9.67 -16.76 -8.16
N GLU A 184 10.21 -17.78 -8.81
CA GLU A 184 11.65 -17.88 -9.07
C GLU A 184 11.92 -17.06 -10.33
N TYR A 185 12.48 -15.86 -10.14
CA TYR A 185 12.64 -14.87 -11.22
C TYR A 185 13.89 -15.18 -12.06
N SER A 186 14.98 -15.51 -11.37
CA SER A 186 16.23 -15.97 -11.96
C SER A 186 16.91 -16.97 -11.00
N ASN A 187 17.70 -17.88 -11.57
CA ASN A 187 18.52 -18.81 -10.80
C ASN A 187 19.79 -19.10 -11.62
N ASP A 188 20.72 -18.15 -11.60
CA ASP A 188 21.95 -18.20 -12.39
C ASP A 188 23.14 -18.68 -11.55
N GLU A 189 24.35 -18.61 -12.10
CA GLU A 189 25.56 -19.11 -11.41
C GLU A 189 25.93 -18.31 -10.15
N TRP A 190 25.44 -17.08 -10.01
CA TRP A 190 25.83 -16.12 -8.97
C TRP A 190 24.78 -15.97 -7.90
N GLU A 191 23.50 -15.98 -8.27
CA GLU A 191 22.39 -15.71 -7.37
C GLU A 191 21.08 -16.44 -7.75
N ASN A 192 20.21 -16.57 -6.76
CA ASN A 192 18.81 -16.96 -6.94
C ASN A 192 17.93 -15.78 -6.53
N GLU A 193 17.23 -15.20 -7.51
CA GLU A 193 16.26 -14.14 -7.26
C GLU A 193 14.85 -14.72 -7.13
N LYS A 194 14.23 -14.46 -5.98
CA LYS A 194 12.84 -14.80 -5.69
C LYS A 194 12.02 -13.53 -5.54
N VAL A 195 10.88 -13.48 -6.21
CA VAL A 195 9.93 -12.39 -6.08
C VAL A 195 8.65 -12.92 -5.44
N ILE A 196 8.25 -12.33 -4.33
CA ILE A 196 7.05 -12.70 -3.59
C ILE A 196 5.99 -11.63 -3.86
N TYR A 197 4.91 -12.05 -4.51
CA TYR A 197 3.72 -11.23 -4.71
C TYR A 197 2.68 -11.59 -3.66
N MET A 198 2.04 -10.57 -3.08
CA MET A 198 1.07 -10.76 -2.00
C MET A 198 -0.21 -9.98 -2.32
N LEU A 199 -1.35 -10.66 -2.33
CA LEU A 199 -2.67 -10.05 -2.50
C LEU A 199 -3.29 -9.75 -1.14
N THR A 200 -3.54 -8.47 -0.88
CA THR A 200 -4.24 -8.04 0.33
C THR A 200 -5.73 -8.34 0.24
N LYS A 201 -6.40 -8.40 1.39
CA LYS A 201 -7.86 -8.57 1.49
C LYS A 201 -8.65 -7.51 0.71
N GLU A 202 -8.09 -6.31 0.57
CA GLU A 202 -8.72 -5.19 -0.12
C GLU A 202 -8.47 -5.19 -1.63
N GLY A 203 -7.68 -6.13 -2.14
CA GLY A 203 -7.42 -6.27 -3.57
C GLY A 203 -6.23 -5.46 -4.06
N TYR A 204 -5.23 -5.23 -3.20
CA TYR A 204 -3.96 -4.62 -3.59
C TYR A 204 -2.84 -5.66 -3.62
N ILE A 205 -1.87 -5.46 -4.49
CA ILE A 205 -0.75 -6.35 -4.71
C ILE A 205 0.52 -5.66 -4.20
N LEU A 206 1.23 -6.34 -3.31
CA LEU A 206 2.55 -5.99 -2.80
C LEU A 206 3.60 -6.89 -3.45
N GLN A 207 4.84 -6.41 -3.52
CA GLN A 207 5.98 -7.14 -4.06
C GLN A 207 7.17 -7.06 -3.10
N LEU A 208 7.81 -8.19 -2.82
CA LEU A 208 9.05 -8.30 -2.07
C LEU A 208 10.05 -9.13 -2.87
N ASN A 209 11.24 -8.57 -3.12
CA ASN A 209 12.31 -9.26 -3.82
C ASN A 209 13.33 -9.79 -2.81
N ILE A 210 13.84 -11.00 -3.04
CA ILE A 210 14.91 -11.62 -2.27
C ILE A 210 15.98 -12.09 -3.25
N ILE A 211 17.20 -11.59 -3.08
CA ILE A 211 18.37 -12.04 -3.82
C ILE A 211 19.21 -12.89 -2.87
N ILE A 212 19.35 -14.16 -3.21
CA ILE A 212 20.09 -15.15 -2.44
C ILE A 212 21.40 -15.42 -3.18
N PRO A 213 22.55 -14.91 -2.70
CA PRO A 213 23.81 -15.18 -3.35
C PRO A 213 24.21 -16.65 -3.19
N LYS A 214 24.87 -17.19 -4.22
CA LYS A 214 25.48 -18.53 -4.20
C LYS A 214 26.96 -18.49 -3.79
N GLN A 215 27.55 -17.29 -3.73
CA GLN A 215 28.93 -17.07 -3.33
C GLN A 215 29.01 -16.66 -1.86
N GLU A 216 30.00 -17.20 -1.14
CA GLU A 216 30.16 -16.97 0.30
C GLU A 216 30.40 -15.50 0.69
N ASP A 217 30.98 -14.69 -0.20
CA ASP A 217 31.32 -13.29 0.09
C ASP A 217 30.16 -12.30 -0.13
N SER A 218 29.04 -12.76 -0.69
CA SER A 218 27.90 -11.91 -1.00
C SER A 218 26.82 -12.02 0.08
N GLN A 219 26.15 -10.90 0.37
CA GLN A 219 25.10 -10.84 1.38
C GLN A 219 23.72 -11.01 0.74
N LEU A 220 22.85 -11.75 1.43
CA LEU A 220 21.44 -11.83 1.09
C LEU A 220 20.83 -10.42 1.09
N SER A 221 20.08 -10.10 0.03
CA SER A 221 19.39 -8.83 -0.10
C SER A 221 17.88 -9.04 -0.10
N VAL A 222 17.17 -8.23 0.68
CA VAL A 222 15.71 -8.17 0.69
C VAL A 222 15.31 -6.77 0.27
N ASN A 223 14.25 -6.64 -0.51
CA ASN A 223 13.71 -5.34 -0.87
C ASN A 223 12.19 -5.40 -1.04
N LEU A 224 11.47 -4.81 -0.09
CA LEU A 224 10.03 -4.63 -0.17
C LEU A 224 9.66 -3.38 -0.97
N SER A 225 8.82 -3.53 -1.99
CA SER A 225 8.30 -2.39 -2.73
C SER A 225 7.41 -1.51 -1.83
N MET A 226 7.64 -0.20 -1.83
CA MET A 226 6.75 0.79 -1.21
C MET A 226 5.52 1.10 -2.07
N TYR A 227 5.31 0.34 -3.15
CA TYR A 227 4.15 0.48 -4.02
C TYR A 227 3.07 -0.56 -3.72
N LEU A 228 1.82 -0.13 -3.87
CA LEU A 228 0.65 -0.99 -4.01
C LEU A 228 0.14 -0.92 -5.45
N TYR A 229 -0.13 -2.07 -6.04
CA TYR A 229 -0.75 -2.18 -7.35
C TYR A 229 -2.16 -2.72 -7.23
N THR A 230 -3.07 -2.29 -8.09
CA THR A 230 -4.43 -2.85 -8.17
C THR A 230 -5.05 -2.56 -9.53
N TYR A 231 -6.27 -3.05 -9.73
CA TYR A 231 -7.06 -2.84 -10.92
C TYR A 231 -8.49 -2.40 -10.54
N PRO A 232 -9.15 -1.56 -11.35
CA PRO A 232 -10.52 -1.12 -11.09
C PRO A 232 -11.50 -2.24 -10.73
N LYS A 233 -11.57 -3.32 -11.52
CA LYS A 233 -12.49 -4.43 -11.24
C LYS A 233 -12.10 -5.21 -9.99
N LEU A 234 -10.80 -5.27 -9.67
CA LEU A 234 -10.32 -5.90 -8.45
C LEU A 234 -10.74 -5.09 -7.21
N LEU A 235 -10.61 -3.77 -7.26
CA LEU A 235 -11.05 -2.89 -6.17
C LEU A 235 -12.55 -2.99 -5.90
N LEU A 236 -13.36 -3.00 -6.96
CA LEU A 236 -14.82 -3.00 -6.86
C LEU A 236 -15.41 -4.36 -6.47
N SER A 237 -14.67 -5.46 -6.63
CA SER A 237 -15.18 -6.80 -6.32
C SER A 237 -15.36 -7.04 -4.82
N LEU A 238 -16.44 -7.73 -4.44
CA LEU A 238 -16.63 -8.19 -3.06
C LEU A 238 -15.76 -9.42 -2.75
N ASN A 239 -15.55 -10.30 -3.73
CA ASN A 239 -14.76 -11.52 -3.58
C ASN A 239 -13.52 -11.46 -4.48
N LYS A 240 -12.36 -11.13 -3.88
CA LYS A 240 -11.13 -10.86 -4.62
C LYS A 240 -10.58 -12.11 -5.31
N THR A 241 -10.50 -13.23 -4.60
CA THR A 241 -9.90 -14.48 -5.08
C THR A 241 -10.76 -15.21 -6.11
N GLU A 242 -12.06 -14.93 -6.19
CA GLU A 242 -12.94 -15.49 -7.21
C GLU A 242 -12.71 -14.84 -8.58
N ILE A 243 -12.49 -13.52 -8.60
CA ILE A 243 -12.34 -12.80 -9.86
C ILE A 243 -10.89 -12.67 -10.31
N PHE A 244 -9.94 -12.74 -9.39
CA PHE A 244 -8.53 -12.44 -9.64
C PHE A 244 -7.63 -13.58 -9.17
N ASP A 245 -6.83 -14.06 -10.10
CA ASP A 245 -5.84 -15.10 -9.89
C ASP A 245 -4.45 -14.45 -9.91
N LEU A 246 -3.79 -14.44 -8.75
CA LEU A 246 -2.48 -13.82 -8.58
C LEU A 246 -1.39 -14.55 -9.39
N LYS A 247 -1.51 -15.87 -9.55
CA LYS A 247 -0.58 -16.64 -10.38
C LYS A 247 -0.76 -16.27 -11.86
N LYS A 248 -2.00 -16.14 -12.32
CA LYS A 248 -2.28 -15.69 -13.69
C LYS A 248 -1.77 -14.27 -13.93
N PHE A 249 -1.93 -13.36 -12.97
CA PHE A 249 -1.35 -12.02 -13.03
C PHE A 249 0.16 -12.06 -13.29
N ILE A 250 0.89 -12.88 -12.54
CA ILE A 250 2.35 -12.99 -12.69
C ILE A 250 2.70 -13.54 -14.07
N LEU A 251 2.06 -14.64 -14.49
CA LEU A 251 2.31 -15.26 -15.79
C LEU A 251 2.02 -14.34 -16.98
N ASP A 252 0.96 -13.53 -16.89
CA ASP A 252 0.50 -12.71 -18.01
C ASP A 252 1.19 -11.33 -18.05
N THR A 253 1.69 -10.82 -16.92
CA THR A 253 2.14 -9.40 -16.81
C THR A 253 3.57 -9.20 -16.32
N LYS A 254 4.23 -10.22 -15.75
CA LYS A 254 5.58 -10.08 -15.16
C LYS A 254 6.60 -10.88 -15.96
N SER A 255 7.78 -10.29 -16.13
CA SER A 255 8.91 -10.94 -16.78
C SER A 255 9.55 -12.00 -15.88
N PHE A 256 10.36 -12.87 -16.50
CA PHE A 256 11.26 -13.83 -15.86
C PHE A 256 12.49 -14.04 -16.77
N SER A 257 13.54 -14.71 -16.29
CA SER A 257 14.79 -14.88 -17.05
C SER A 257 14.60 -15.59 -18.40
N ASP A 258 13.63 -16.49 -18.51
CA ASP A 258 13.29 -17.23 -19.73
C ASP A 258 12.07 -16.66 -20.49
N PHE A 259 11.74 -15.38 -20.28
CA PHE A 259 10.50 -14.78 -20.77
C PHE A 259 10.50 -14.48 -22.27
N ASP A 260 9.50 -15.01 -22.97
CA ASP A 260 9.20 -14.60 -24.35
C ASP A 260 8.56 -13.21 -24.37
N LEU A 261 9.36 -12.22 -24.77
CA LEU A 261 8.96 -10.82 -24.93
C LEU A 261 7.81 -10.59 -25.92
N TYR A 262 7.60 -11.48 -26.91
CA TYR A 262 6.59 -11.23 -27.96
C TYR A 262 5.20 -11.78 -27.58
N GLY A 263 5.11 -12.96 -26.98
CA GLY A 263 3.83 -13.51 -26.50
C GLY A 263 3.25 -12.78 -25.28
N SER A 264 4.11 -12.18 -24.46
CA SER A 264 3.74 -11.54 -23.20
C SER A 264 3.01 -10.21 -23.34
N ASN A 265 3.33 -9.40 -24.35
CA ASN A 265 2.65 -8.11 -24.55
C ASN A 265 1.16 -8.30 -24.83
N THR A 266 0.78 -9.31 -25.61
CA THR A 266 -0.64 -9.61 -25.88
C THR A 266 -1.34 -10.08 -24.61
N ASN A 267 -0.73 -10.99 -23.85
CA ASN A 267 -1.31 -11.49 -22.60
C ASN A 267 -1.46 -10.39 -21.56
N ASN A 268 -0.49 -9.48 -21.44
CA ASN A 268 -0.55 -8.35 -20.54
C ASN A 268 -1.69 -7.38 -20.90
N VAL A 269 -1.85 -7.05 -22.19
CA VAL A 269 -2.95 -6.20 -22.67
C VAL A 269 -4.30 -6.87 -22.38
N LEU A 270 -4.46 -8.15 -22.76
CA LEU A 270 -5.69 -8.90 -22.50
C LEU A 270 -6.01 -9.01 -21.01
N PHE A 271 -4.99 -9.21 -20.18
CA PHE A 271 -5.12 -9.22 -18.73
C PHE A 271 -5.61 -7.86 -18.23
N THR A 272 -4.91 -6.79 -18.61
CA THR A 272 -5.22 -5.42 -18.18
C THR A 272 -6.64 -5.02 -18.59
N ASP A 273 -7.04 -5.26 -19.84
CA ASP A 273 -8.40 -5.02 -20.33
C ASP A 273 -9.45 -5.82 -19.55
N LYS A 274 -9.16 -7.09 -19.26
CA LYS A 274 -10.04 -7.95 -18.46
C LYS A 274 -10.31 -7.33 -17.09
N TYR A 275 -9.34 -6.66 -16.45
CA TYR A 275 -9.46 -6.12 -15.09
C TYR A 275 -9.76 -4.62 -14.99
N GLY A 276 -10.04 -3.95 -16.12
CA GLY A 276 -10.51 -2.56 -16.12
C GLY A 276 -9.56 -1.56 -16.77
N GLY A 277 -8.64 -2.02 -17.62
CA GLY A 277 -7.92 -1.19 -18.59
C GLY A 277 -6.69 -0.44 -18.06
N ALA A 278 -6.65 -0.07 -16.78
CA ALA A 278 -5.50 0.62 -16.19
C ALA A 278 -5.03 -0.07 -14.90
N VAL A 279 -3.71 -0.22 -14.77
CA VAL A 279 -3.07 -0.55 -13.49
C VAL A 279 -3.06 0.70 -12.64
N LEU A 280 -3.63 0.63 -11.45
CA LEU A 280 -3.54 1.71 -10.47
C LEU A 280 -2.36 1.42 -9.55
N ARG A 281 -1.44 2.39 -9.43
CA ARG A 281 -0.30 2.33 -8.53
C ARG A 281 -0.42 3.39 -7.45
N TYR A 282 -0.09 2.99 -6.22
CA TYR A 282 -0.02 3.88 -5.07
C TYR A 282 1.33 3.75 -4.38
N THR A 283 1.90 4.85 -3.92
CA THR A 283 3.20 4.90 -3.24
C THR A 283 3.03 5.32 -1.79
N ALA A 284 3.80 4.74 -0.86
CA ALA A 284 3.75 5.12 0.55
C ALA A 284 4.21 6.59 0.73
N VAL A 285 3.42 7.39 1.45
CA VAL A 285 3.69 8.82 1.67
C VAL A 285 3.66 9.25 3.13
N ASP A 286 3.04 8.45 4.01
CA ASP A 286 2.96 8.74 5.45
C ASP A 286 2.75 7.45 6.25
N ILE A 287 3.09 7.47 7.53
CA ILE A 287 2.74 6.43 8.51
C ILE A 287 2.24 7.11 9.79
N LYS A 288 1.09 6.66 10.30
CA LYS A 288 0.47 7.17 11.52
C LYS A 288 0.82 6.31 12.70
#